data_AF-A0AAN8E334-F1
#
_entry.id   AF-A0AAN8E334-F1
#
_cell.length_a   1.000
_cell.length_b   1.000
_cell.length_c   1.000
_cell.angle_alpha   90.00
_cell.angle_beta   90.00
_cell.angle_gamma   90.00
#
_symmetry.space_group_name_H-M   'P 1'
#
loop_
_entity.id
_entity.type
_entity.pdbx_description
1 polymer ?
#
loop_
_entity_poly.entity_id
_entity_poly.type
_entity_poly.pdbx_seq_one_letter_code
_entity_poly.pdbx_strand_id
1 'polypeptide(L)'
;MLDQRTLRFGRTGKISTDSFIKSFFEWEAVRYEVDIMCKEEPFTCPGCSPDMLAVSVDGNRKHYRFKNAARSEEQAIFDGVFIARDEDVSRFVDYIHTTTKHVSGRVFHAKAHDFKCEVKWSGAYQEGTGLTLGEEVEQVNAFLSRIAVTTKHMSKAGRTDMLTLMAMRWNQQKVSNLATSLSRRYLKTTKALEKQLQNLESMKAELAVTEKQLEDWIRDVNEWTETTTNNPRDAAALASKIEMLTLPNSDSFDLRTKRRAFDLVMAVKRLQEEKKILVIEMNHHWKVLSTHSDSLKELSCLQNSPLGLSEDGMKGLQSMFRKKQHDIGEMKTHFFGGSSSRR
;
A
#
# COMPACT_ATOMS: atom_id res chain seq x y z
N MET A 1 33.09 2.11 19.78
CA MET A 1 32.85 0.74 19.24
C MET A 1 33.39 0.57 17.82
N LEU A 2 33.05 1.44 16.85
CA LEU A 2 33.58 1.35 15.48
C LEU A 2 35.07 1.64 15.39
N ASP A 3 35.57 2.69 16.05
CA ASP A 3 37.02 3.02 16.05
C ASP A 3 37.88 1.90 16.65
N GLN A 4 37.40 1.26 17.72
CA GLN A 4 38.06 0.10 18.32
C GLN A 4 38.07 -1.11 17.38
N ARG A 5 37.00 -1.31 16.61
CA ARG A 5 36.92 -2.37 15.60
C ARG A 5 37.85 -2.10 14.42
N THR A 6 37.94 -0.86 13.94
CA THR A 6 38.85 -0.50 12.83
C THR A 6 40.32 -0.62 13.23
N LEU A 7 40.68 -0.22 14.45
CA LEU A 7 42.02 -0.42 15.01
C LEU A 7 42.39 -1.91 15.08
N ARG A 8 41.46 -2.78 15.48
CA ARG A 8 41.65 -4.24 15.50
C ARG A 8 41.96 -4.83 14.11
N PHE A 9 41.46 -4.22 13.04
CA PHE A 9 41.70 -4.65 11.65
C PHE A 9 42.82 -3.85 10.96
N GLY A 10 43.68 -3.15 11.71
CA GLY A 10 44.87 -2.49 11.18
C GLY A 10 44.62 -1.21 10.39
N ARG A 11 43.40 -0.64 10.44
CA ARG A 11 43.15 0.68 9.84
C ARG A 11 43.73 1.79 10.70
N THR A 12 44.51 2.67 10.08
CA THR A 12 45.04 3.90 10.67
C THR A 12 44.27 5.10 10.11
N GLY A 13 43.66 5.91 10.99
CA GLY A 13 42.89 7.10 10.60
C GLY A 13 41.63 7.33 11.44
N LYS A 14 41.11 8.57 11.40
CA LYS A 14 39.82 8.91 12.04
C LYS A 14 38.69 8.55 11.08
N ILE A 15 37.61 7.93 11.59
CA ILE A 15 36.38 7.77 10.83
C ILE A 15 35.79 9.16 10.59
N SER A 16 35.70 9.58 9.32
CA SER A 16 34.98 10.79 8.94
C SER A 16 33.54 10.43 8.59
N THR A 17 32.60 11.31 8.97
CA THR A 17 31.19 11.16 8.64
C THR A 17 30.98 11.05 7.13
N ASP A 18 31.70 11.86 6.35
CA ASP A 18 31.56 11.91 4.90
C ASP A 18 32.05 10.62 4.22
N SER A 19 33.20 10.08 4.65
CA SER A 19 33.68 8.79 4.11
C SER A 19 32.74 7.65 4.48
N PHE A 20 32.16 7.65 5.68
CA PHE A 20 31.20 6.63 6.07
C PHE A 20 29.89 6.71 5.26
N ILE A 21 29.36 7.91 5.05
CA ILE A 21 28.16 8.15 4.22
C ILE A 21 28.42 7.70 2.79
N LYS A 22 29.56 8.09 2.20
CA LYS A 22 29.92 7.69 0.83
C LYS A 22 30.01 6.17 0.68
N SER A 23 30.75 5.50 1.57
CA SER A 23 30.84 4.03 1.54
C SER A 23 29.51 3.33 1.79
N PHE A 24 28.61 3.94 2.57
CA PHE A 24 27.25 3.42 2.75
C PHE A 24 26.45 3.48 1.45
N PHE A 25 26.47 4.61 0.75
CA PHE A 25 25.78 4.76 -0.54
C PHE A 25 26.35 3.83 -1.61
N GLU A 26 27.68 3.71 -1.70
CA GLU A 26 28.35 2.76 -2.61
C GLU A 26 27.91 1.32 -2.33
N TRP A 27 27.83 0.93 -1.06
CA TRP A 27 27.35 -0.40 -0.66
C TRP A 27 25.88 -0.63 -1.04
N GLU A 28 25.00 0.35 -0.81
CA GLU A 28 23.59 0.22 -1.18
C GLU A 28 23.40 0.23 -2.71
N ALA A 29 24.25 0.91 -3.47
CA ALA A 29 24.27 0.84 -4.92
C ALA A 29 24.59 -0.59 -5.40
N VAL A 30 25.63 -1.21 -4.83
CA VAL A 30 25.97 -2.61 -5.12
C VAL A 30 24.81 -3.54 -4.78
N ARG A 31 24.14 -3.32 -3.64
CA ARG A 31 22.95 -4.12 -3.27
C ARG A 31 21.83 -3.97 -4.29
N TYR A 32 21.58 -2.76 -4.77
CA TYR A 32 20.57 -2.51 -5.78
C TYR A 32 20.89 -3.19 -7.12
N GLU A 33 22.14 -3.16 -7.56
CA GLU A 33 22.57 -3.90 -8.77
C GLU A 33 22.35 -5.41 -8.60
N VAL A 34 22.65 -5.96 -7.42
CA VAL A 34 22.34 -7.35 -7.11
C VAL A 34 20.82 -7.61 -7.14
N ASP A 35 20.00 -6.70 -6.63
CA ASP A 35 18.55 -6.79 -6.69
C ASP A 35 18.05 -6.80 -8.15
N ILE A 36 18.61 -5.95 -9.02
CA ILE A 36 18.33 -5.94 -10.48
C ILE A 36 18.72 -7.27 -11.13
N MET A 37 19.91 -7.81 -10.81
CA MET A 37 20.33 -9.12 -11.30
C MET A 37 19.35 -10.23 -10.88
N CYS A 38 18.76 -10.11 -9.70
CA CYS A 38 17.74 -11.03 -9.19
C CYS A 38 16.33 -10.75 -9.75
N LYS A 39 16.19 -9.75 -10.63
CA LYS A 39 14.90 -9.29 -11.18
C LYS A 39 13.94 -8.83 -10.09
N GLU A 40 14.47 -8.25 -9.01
CA GLU A 40 13.64 -7.61 -7.99
C GLU A 40 13.20 -6.23 -8.46
N GLU A 41 11.91 -5.94 -8.29
CA GLU A 41 11.33 -4.63 -8.56
C GLU A 41 10.89 -3.97 -7.24
N PRO A 42 11.67 -3.04 -6.68
CA PRO A 42 11.43 -2.50 -5.33
C PRO A 42 10.11 -1.74 -5.15
N PHE A 43 9.46 -1.36 -6.24
CA PHE A 43 8.22 -0.59 -6.26
C PHE A 43 7.02 -1.37 -6.82
N THR A 44 7.21 -2.65 -7.14
CA THR A 44 6.15 -3.57 -7.54
C THR A 44 5.73 -4.42 -6.34
N CYS A 45 4.42 -4.55 -6.10
CA CYS A 45 3.92 -5.36 -4.99
C CYS A 45 3.77 -6.82 -5.44
N PRO A 46 4.46 -7.79 -4.81
CA PRO A 46 4.37 -9.20 -5.21
C PRO A 46 3.03 -9.86 -4.84
N GLY A 47 2.19 -9.18 -4.04
CA GLY A 47 0.84 -9.65 -3.70
C GLY A 47 -0.21 -9.19 -4.70
N CYS A 48 -0.24 -7.90 -5.04
CA CYS A 48 -1.35 -7.29 -5.78
C CYS A 48 -1.01 -6.74 -7.17
N SER A 49 0.25 -6.69 -7.60
CA SER A 49 0.58 -6.35 -8.99
C SER A 49 0.38 -7.58 -9.89
N PRO A 50 -0.04 -7.43 -11.16
CA PRO A 50 -0.48 -6.21 -11.82
C PRO A 50 -1.93 -5.82 -11.46
N ASP A 51 -2.70 -6.71 -10.84
CA ASP A 51 -4.14 -6.58 -10.59
C ASP A 51 -4.47 -5.70 -9.36
N MET A 52 -3.91 -4.49 -9.32
CA MET A 52 -4.11 -3.57 -8.20
C MET A 52 -5.56 -3.08 -8.17
N LEU A 53 -6.25 -3.32 -7.05
CA LEU A 53 -7.67 -2.99 -6.89
C LEU A 53 -7.93 -1.49 -6.67
N ALA A 54 -6.94 -0.76 -6.14
CA ALA A 54 -7.06 0.65 -5.84
C ALA A 54 -5.76 1.39 -6.15
N VAL A 55 -5.89 2.59 -6.70
CA VAL A 55 -4.80 3.53 -6.92
C VAL A 55 -5.21 4.86 -6.32
N SER A 56 -4.37 5.37 -5.43
CA SER A 56 -4.59 6.64 -4.77
C SER A 56 -3.50 7.64 -5.17
N VAL A 57 -3.90 8.84 -5.55
CA VAL A 57 -3.02 9.92 -6.02
C VAL A 57 -3.27 11.14 -5.15
N ASP A 58 -2.19 11.80 -4.72
CA ASP A 58 -2.27 12.97 -3.86
C ASP A 58 -1.34 14.09 -4.36
N GLY A 59 -1.83 15.33 -4.20
CA GLY A 59 -1.23 16.56 -4.67
C GLY A 59 -0.37 17.22 -3.60
N ASN A 60 0.94 17.26 -3.83
CA ASN A 60 1.99 17.88 -3.00
C ASN A 60 2.17 17.26 -1.60
N ARG A 61 3.14 16.34 -1.51
CA ARG A 61 3.58 15.65 -0.28
C ARG A 61 4.35 16.53 0.71
N LYS A 62 4.40 17.87 0.53
CA LYS A 62 5.11 18.84 1.40
C LYS A 62 6.60 18.50 1.65
N HIS A 63 7.25 17.90 0.66
CA HIS A 63 8.66 17.50 0.71
C HIS A 63 9.62 18.64 0.37
N TYR A 64 9.55 19.75 1.12
CA TYR A 64 10.39 20.92 0.86
C TYR A 64 11.89 20.62 1.01
N ARG A 65 12.68 21.25 0.15
CA ARG A 65 14.16 21.26 0.18
C ARG A 65 14.62 22.71 0.17
N PHE A 66 15.61 23.05 0.98
CA PHE A 66 16.16 24.41 0.97
C PHE A 66 17.07 24.64 -0.24
N LYS A 67 16.86 25.76 -0.92
CA LYS A 67 17.63 26.19 -2.11
C LYS A 67 19.12 26.40 -1.83
N ASN A 68 19.48 26.62 -0.55
CA ASN A 68 20.83 26.94 -0.09
C ASN A 68 21.74 25.70 0.02
N ALA A 69 21.19 24.49 -0.10
CA ALA A 69 21.99 23.28 -0.18
C ALA A 69 22.72 23.24 -1.53
N ALA A 70 24.06 23.20 -1.49
CA ALA A 70 24.97 23.42 -2.61
C ALA A 70 24.47 22.87 -3.96
N ARG A 71 24.69 23.67 -5.01
CA ARG A 71 24.63 23.25 -6.42
C ARG A 71 25.79 22.29 -6.69
N SER A 72 25.75 21.11 -6.11
CA SER A 72 26.63 20.01 -6.51
C SER A 72 26.20 19.59 -7.92
N GLU A 73 27.16 19.50 -8.84
CA GLU A 73 26.98 18.90 -10.17
C GLU A 73 26.98 17.36 -10.11
N GLU A 74 27.13 16.77 -8.92
CA GLU A 74 27.05 15.32 -8.76
C GLU A 74 25.67 14.80 -9.16
N GLN A 75 25.69 13.69 -9.90
CA GLN A 75 24.49 12.96 -10.26
C GLN A 75 24.08 12.01 -9.12
N ALA A 76 22.77 11.79 -8.97
CA ALA A 76 22.25 10.80 -8.04
C ALA A 76 22.62 9.39 -8.51
N ILE A 77 22.96 8.49 -7.59
CA ILE A 77 23.18 7.07 -7.87
C ILE A 77 21.87 6.41 -8.34
N PHE A 78 20.76 6.76 -7.71
CA PHE A 78 19.43 6.19 -7.98
C PHE A 78 18.55 7.12 -8.83
N ASP A 79 19.18 7.87 -9.74
CA ASP A 79 18.48 8.83 -10.60
C ASP A 79 17.40 8.13 -11.45
N GLY A 80 16.16 8.62 -11.38
CA GLY A 80 15.03 8.03 -12.10
C GLY A 80 14.44 6.75 -11.49
N VAL A 81 14.99 6.21 -10.40
CA VAL A 81 14.52 4.93 -9.81
C VAL A 81 13.23 5.11 -8.99
N PHE A 82 13.20 6.10 -8.09
CA PHE A 82 11.98 6.44 -7.31
C PHE A 82 11.45 7.83 -7.64
N ILE A 83 12.36 8.81 -7.78
CA ILE A 83 12.03 10.17 -8.20
C ILE A 83 12.30 10.25 -9.71
N ALA A 84 11.27 10.60 -10.48
CA ALA A 84 11.41 10.79 -11.92
C ALA A 84 12.43 11.89 -12.25
N ARG A 85 13.15 11.72 -13.37
CA ARG A 85 14.13 12.71 -13.84
C ARG A 85 13.44 14.01 -14.24
N ASP A 86 14.09 15.14 -14.01
CA ASP A 86 13.56 16.46 -14.37
C ASP A 86 13.13 16.55 -15.84
N GLU A 87 13.89 15.92 -16.73
CA GLU A 87 13.60 15.84 -18.17
C GLU A 87 12.32 15.06 -18.47
N ASP A 88 12.11 13.94 -17.77
CA ASP A 88 10.90 13.11 -17.91
C ASP A 88 9.67 13.87 -17.41
N VAL A 89 9.81 14.55 -16.27
CA VAL A 89 8.75 15.39 -15.70
C VAL A 89 8.42 16.56 -16.63
N SER A 90 9.43 17.23 -17.18
CA SER A 90 9.24 18.36 -18.11
C SER A 90 8.50 17.91 -19.37
N ARG A 91 8.94 16.80 -19.99
CA ARG A 91 8.26 16.21 -21.15
C ARG A 91 6.80 15.84 -20.85
N PHE A 92 6.54 15.28 -19.66
CA PHE A 92 5.18 14.95 -19.25
C PHE A 92 4.31 16.19 -19.04
N VAL A 93 4.85 17.23 -18.39
CA VAL A 93 4.17 18.51 -18.19
C VAL A 93 3.84 19.17 -19.54
N ASP A 94 4.78 19.18 -20.48
CA ASP A 94 4.57 19.69 -21.83
C ASP A 94 3.46 18.91 -22.54
N TYR A 95 3.49 17.57 -22.48
CA TYR A 95 2.44 16.71 -23.02
C TYR A 95 1.05 17.04 -22.44
N ILE A 96 0.95 17.25 -21.13
CA ILE A 96 -0.31 17.64 -20.48
C ILE A 96 -0.76 19.02 -20.97
N HIS A 97 0.13 20.00 -21.05
CA HIS A 97 -0.21 21.34 -21.53
C HIS A 97 -0.65 21.36 -23.00
N THR A 98 -0.07 20.51 -23.86
CA THR A 98 -0.48 20.42 -25.26
C THR A 98 -1.79 19.65 -25.46
N THR A 99 -2.07 18.68 -24.58
CA THR A 99 -3.20 17.75 -24.76
C THR A 99 -4.46 18.19 -24.03
N THR A 100 -4.31 18.95 -22.94
CA THR A 100 -5.45 19.37 -22.11
C THR A 100 -5.83 20.80 -22.43
N LYS A 101 -7.03 21.02 -23.01
CA LYS A 101 -7.65 22.35 -22.99
C LYS A 101 -7.96 22.67 -21.53
N HIS A 102 -7.29 23.66 -20.94
CA HIS A 102 -7.52 24.07 -19.56
C HIS A 102 -9.01 24.39 -19.35
N VAL A 103 -9.75 23.46 -18.74
CA VAL A 103 -11.09 23.74 -18.21
C VAL A 103 -10.88 24.13 -16.76
N SER A 104 -11.01 25.42 -16.46
CA SER A 104 -11.02 25.91 -15.08
C SER A 104 -12.29 25.38 -14.41
N GLY A 105 -12.17 24.27 -13.70
CA GLY A 105 -13.27 23.64 -12.99
C GLY A 105 -12.75 22.80 -11.83
N ARG A 106 -12.85 23.36 -10.61
CA ARG A 106 -12.65 22.59 -9.38
C ARG A 106 -13.83 21.63 -9.22
N VAL A 107 -13.59 20.33 -9.16
CA VAL A 107 -14.51 19.41 -8.49
C VAL A 107 -13.73 18.23 -7.88
N PHE A 108 -13.41 18.33 -6.60
CA PHE A 108 -13.43 17.17 -5.70
C PHE A 108 -14.29 17.56 -4.51
N HIS A 109 -15.56 17.18 -4.54
CA HIS A 109 -16.43 17.24 -3.38
C HIS A 109 -16.51 15.82 -2.80
N ALA A 110 -15.85 15.59 -1.67
CA ALA A 110 -16.13 14.42 -0.85
C ALA A 110 -17.50 14.64 -0.18
N LYS A 111 -18.59 14.22 -0.83
CA LYS A 111 -19.92 14.20 -0.21
C LYS A 111 -20.02 12.95 0.65
N ALA A 112 -19.85 13.09 1.96
CA ALA A 112 -20.16 12.05 2.96
C ALA A 112 -20.83 12.68 4.20
N HIS A 113 -21.82 13.55 3.99
CA HIS A 113 -22.46 14.30 5.08
C HIS A 113 -23.86 13.80 5.45
N ASP A 114 -24.43 12.86 4.68
CA ASP A 114 -25.70 12.20 5.02
C ASP A 114 -25.70 10.73 4.56
N PHE A 115 -26.60 9.92 5.12
CA PHE A 115 -26.69 8.47 4.86
C PHE A 115 -26.86 8.14 3.38
N LYS A 116 -27.55 9.00 2.63
CA LYS A 116 -27.75 8.84 1.19
C LYS A 116 -26.42 8.95 0.44
N CYS A 117 -25.59 9.93 0.80
CA CYS A 117 -24.23 10.03 0.27
C CYS A 117 -23.34 8.88 0.73
N GLU A 118 -23.51 8.41 1.97
CA GLU A 118 -22.77 7.27 2.53
C GLU A 118 -23.01 6.02 1.69
N VAL A 119 -24.28 5.63 1.48
CA VAL A 119 -24.66 4.46 0.64
C VAL A 119 -24.05 4.55 -0.77
N LYS A 120 -24.06 5.74 -1.38
CA LYS A 120 -23.55 5.92 -2.75
C LYS A 120 -22.04 5.96 -2.90
N TRP A 121 -21.34 6.54 -1.94
CA TRP A 121 -19.94 6.95 -2.13
C TRP A 121 -18.98 6.41 -1.07
N SER A 122 -19.50 5.86 0.04
CA SER A 122 -18.66 5.26 1.06
C SER A 122 -18.00 4.01 0.50
N GLY A 123 -16.66 3.95 0.59
CA GLY A 123 -15.91 2.76 0.25
C GLY A 123 -16.36 1.52 1.04
N ALA A 124 -17.01 1.69 2.19
CA ALA A 124 -17.57 0.58 2.96
C ALA A 124 -18.74 -0.14 2.27
N TYR A 125 -19.37 0.51 1.28
CA TYR A 125 -20.53 -0.01 0.55
C TYR A 125 -20.27 -0.20 -0.95
N GLN A 126 -19.07 0.17 -1.42
CA GLN A 126 -18.68 -0.06 -2.82
C GLN A 126 -18.15 -1.48 -2.99
N GLU A 127 -18.54 -2.11 -4.10
CA GLU A 127 -17.94 -3.37 -4.54
C GLU A 127 -16.49 -3.12 -5.00
N GLY A 128 -15.59 -4.08 -4.77
CA GLY A 128 -14.18 -4.01 -5.16
C GLY A 128 -13.26 -3.37 -4.11
N THR A 129 -13.80 -2.76 -3.05
CA THR A 129 -12.98 -2.05 -2.07
C THR A 129 -12.41 -2.96 -0.98
N GLY A 130 -13.02 -4.14 -0.76
CA GLY A 130 -12.62 -5.03 0.34
C GLY A 130 -12.55 -4.25 1.67
N LEU A 131 -11.57 -4.52 2.52
CA LEU A 131 -11.33 -3.76 3.76
C LEU A 131 -10.36 -2.57 3.61
N THR A 132 -10.24 -1.96 2.42
CA THR A 132 -9.43 -0.74 2.25
C THR A 132 -9.85 0.35 3.23
N LEU A 133 -8.86 1.07 3.75
CA LEU A 133 -9.08 2.19 4.67
C LEU A 133 -9.22 3.51 3.91
N GLY A 134 -8.69 3.60 2.68
CA GLY A 134 -8.59 4.86 1.93
C GLY A 134 -7.51 5.81 2.47
N GLU A 135 -6.71 5.37 3.44
CA GLU A 135 -5.64 6.13 4.08
C GLU A 135 -4.25 5.64 3.65
N GLU A 136 -4.15 4.82 2.59
CA GLU A 136 -2.90 4.21 2.14
C GLU A 136 -1.88 5.28 1.74
N VAL A 137 -2.33 6.38 1.12
CA VAL A 137 -1.50 7.54 0.80
C VAL A 137 -0.97 8.19 2.07
N GLU A 138 -1.78 8.29 3.12
CA GLU A 138 -1.39 8.98 4.34
C GLU A 138 -0.37 8.21 5.16
N GLN A 139 -0.36 6.88 5.04
CA GLN A 139 0.73 6.05 5.54
C GLN A 139 2.05 6.35 4.82
N VAL A 140 2.01 6.54 3.49
CA VAL A 140 3.18 6.92 2.69
C VAL A 140 3.64 8.33 3.07
N ASN A 141 2.72 9.28 3.19
CA ASN A 141 3.01 10.65 3.60
C ASN A 141 3.61 10.71 5.01
N ALA A 142 3.08 9.95 5.96
CA ALA A 142 3.61 9.87 7.32
C ALA A 142 5.03 9.28 7.36
N PHE A 143 5.31 8.26 6.54
CA PHE A 143 6.65 7.70 6.43
C PHE A 143 7.64 8.70 5.82
N LEU A 144 7.32 9.23 4.64
CA LEU A 144 8.20 10.10 3.88
C LEU A 144 8.44 11.45 4.58
N SER A 145 7.43 12.02 5.24
CA SER A 145 7.57 13.29 5.97
C SER A 145 8.66 13.26 7.05
N ARG A 146 8.88 12.10 7.71
CA ARG A 146 9.97 11.94 8.67
C ARG A 146 11.34 12.03 8.02
N ILE A 147 11.46 11.53 6.79
CA ILE A 147 12.70 11.57 6.00
C ILE A 147 12.91 12.96 5.40
N ALA A 148 11.83 13.67 5.04
CA ALA A 148 11.91 15.02 4.50
C ALA A 148 12.69 15.97 5.43
N VAL A 149 12.49 15.85 6.75
CA VAL A 149 13.15 16.70 7.76
C VAL A 149 14.66 16.51 7.79
N THR A 150 15.15 15.28 7.69
CA THR A 150 16.59 14.97 7.74
C THR A 150 17.29 15.22 6.40
N THR A 151 16.54 15.24 5.31
CA THR A 151 17.06 15.41 3.95
C THR A 151 16.94 16.84 3.40
N LYS A 152 16.31 17.77 4.14
CA LYS A 152 16.00 19.14 3.65
C LYS A 152 17.23 20.00 3.34
N HIS A 153 18.37 19.69 3.95
CA HIS A 153 19.65 20.37 3.78
C HIS A 153 20.59 19.65 2.80
N MET A 154 20.20 18.49 2.26
CA MET A 154 21.04 17.72 1.34
C MET A 154 21.09 18.37 -0.05
N SER A 155 22.16 18.08 -0.78
CA SER A 155 22.26 18.35 -2.22
C SER A 155 21.11 17.69 -2.98
N LYS A 156 20.87 18.08 -4.23
CA LYS A 156 19.82 17.47 -5.06
C LYS A 156 20.05 15.96 -5.18
N ALA A 157 21.26 15.56 -5.57
CA ALA A 157 21.65 14.16 -5.72
C ALA A 157 21.53 13.36 -4.41
N GLY A 158 22.17 13.83 -3.34
CA GLY A 158 22.12 13.13 -2.05
C GLY A 158 20.70 13.00 -1.49
N ARG A 159 19.82 13.97 -1.75
CA ARG A 159 18.40 13.88 -1.39
C ARG A 159 17.67 12.83 -2.22
N THR A 160 17.86 12.82 -3.54
CA THR A 160 17.27 11.80 -4.43
C THR A 160 17.68 10.40 -3.99
N ASP A 161 18.97 10.20 -3.71
CA ASP A 161 19.48 8.89 -3.28
C ASP A 161 18.91 8.48 -1.93
N MET A 162 18.93 9.38 -0.94
CA MET A 162 18.40 9.07 0.39
C MET A 162 16.89 8.77 0.37
N LEU A 163 16.10 9.55 -0.39
CA LEU A 163 14.66 9.28 -0.51
C LEU A 163 14.38 7.94 -1.18
N THR A 164 15.12 7.63 -2.25
CA THR A 164 14.99 6.38 -3.00
C THR A 164 15.34 5.19 -2.12
N LEU A 165 16.49 5.21 -1.45
CA LEU A 165 16.91 4.15 -0.53
C LEU A 165 15.91 3.90 0.59
N MET A 166 15.40 4.98 1.20
CA MET A 166 14.45 4.85 2.28
C MET A 166 13.11 4.28 1.81
N ALA A 167 12.66 4.66 0.60
CA ALA A 167 11.45 4.11 0.00
C ALA A 167 11.63 2.62 -0.35
N MET A 168 12.75 2.25 -0.98
CA MET A 168 13.09 0.85 -1.28
C MET A 168 13.13 0.00 -0.02
N ARG A 169 13.82 0.48 1.02
CA ARG A 169 13.94 -0.25 2.30
C ARG A 169 12.59 -0.43 2.99
N TRP A 170 11.72 0.58 2.92
CA TRP A 170 10.38 0.47 3.48
C TRP A 170 9.52 -0.53 2.71
N ASN A 171 9.64 -0.58 1.39
CA ASN A 171 8.97 -1.59 0.57
C ASN A 171 9.55 -2.99 0.81
N GLN A 172 10.87 -3.13 0.93
CA GLN A 172 11.51 -4.39 1.31
C GLN A 172 11.00 -4.89 2.66
N GLN A 173 10.85 -4.00 3.64
CA GLN A 173 10.26 -4.34 4.93
C GLN A 173 8.80 -4.81 4.78
N LYS A 174 7.99 -4.13 3.94
CA LYS A 174 6.61 -4.54 3.66
C LYS A 174 6.57 -5.94 3.03
N VAL A 175 7.40 -6.20 2.02
CA VAL A 175 7.51 -7.51 1.36
C VAL A 175 7.93 -8.60 2.35
N SER A 176 8.96 -8.35 3.17
CA SER A 176 9.44 -9.34 4.15
C SER A 176 8.38 -9.72 5.21
N ASN A 177 7.42 -8.83 5.46
CA ASN A 177 6.33 -9.06 6.40
C ASN A 177 5.01 -9.43 5.71
N LEU A 178 4.98 -9.48 4.37
CA LEU A 178 3.74 -9.58 3.60
C LEU A 178 3.03 -10.91 3.87
N ALA A 179 3.74 -12.04 3.81
CA ALA A 179 3.21 -13.36 4.16
C ALA A 179 2.53 -13.38 5.54
N THR A 180 3.20 -12.82 6.55
CA THR A 180 2.67 -12.72 7.92
C THR A 180 1.46 -11.78 7.99
N SER A 181 1.53 -10.62 7.31
CA SER A 181 0.46 -9.62 7.28
C SER A 181 -0.81 -10.19 6.64
N LEU A 182 -0.68 -10.81 5.46
CA LEU A 182 -1.80 -11.43 4.74
C LEU A 182 -2.43 -12.57 5.53
N SER A 183 -1.61 -13.47 6.09
CA SER A 183 -2.11 -14.60 6.90
C SER A 183 -2.87 -14.11 8.14
N ARG A 184 -2.35 -13.09 8.85
CA ARG A 184 -3.02 -12.48 10.00
C ARG A 184 -4.30 -11.76 9.60
N ARG A 185 -4.30 -11.03 8.49
CA ARG A 185 -5.50 -10.38 7.93
C ARG A 185 -6.55 -11.44 7.61
N TYR A 186 -6.19 -12.52 6.93
CA TYR A 186 -7.11 -13.61 6.58
C TYR A 186 -7.78 -14.22 7.81
N LEU A 187 -7.00 -14.52 8.85
CA LEU A 187 -7.55 -15.06 10.11
C LEU A 187 -8.47 -14.04 10.81
N LYS A 188 -8.10 -12.76 10.85
CA LYS A 188 -8.93 -11.69 11.43
C LYS A 188 -10.23 -11.51 10.64
N THR A 189 -10.15 -11.44 9.31
CA THR A 189 -11.30 -11.32 8.41
C THR A 189 -12.23 -12.51 8.54
N THR A 190 -11.69 -13.73 8.65
CA THR A 190 -12.51 -14.95 8.86
C THR A 190 -13.29 -14.88 10.17
N LYS A 191 -12.64 -14.54 11.28
CA LYS A 191 -13.32 -14.36 12.58
C LYS A 191 -14.35 -13.22 12.56
N ALA A 192 -14.03 -12.12 11.90
CA ALA A 192 -14.95 -11.00 11.75
C ALA A 192 -16.18 -11.39 10.91
N LEU A 193 -15.97 -12.17 9.83
CA LEU A 193 -17.04 -12.68 8.98
C LEU A 193 -17.97 -13.60 9.75
N GLU A 194 -17.43 -14.56 10.51
CA GLU A 194 -18.22 -15.44 11.37
C GLU A 194 -19.08 -14.64 12.36
N LYS A 195 -18.50 -13.62 12.99
CA LYS A 195 -19.24 -12.73 13.90
C LYS A 195 -20.36 -11.97 13.19
N GLN A 196 -20.10 -11.41 12.00
CA GLN A 196 -21.13 -10.66 11.28
C GLN A 196 -22.25 -11.56 10.73
N LEU A 197 -21.92 -12.79 10.32
CA LEU A 197 -22.93 -13.79 9.96
C LEU A 197 -23.82 -14.15 11.16
N GLN A 198 -23.22 -14.36 12.34
CA GLN A 198 -24.00 -14.60 13.58
C GLN A 198 -24.90 -13.42 13.95
N ASN A 199 -24.40 -12.18 13.82
CA ASN A 199 -25.19 -10.97 14.05
C ASN A 199 -26.37 -10.88 13.08
N LEU A 200 -26.14 -11.21 11.80
CA LEU A 200 -27.17 -11.17 10.77
C LEU A 200 -28.26 -12.23 11.03
N GLU A 201 -27.86 -13.46 11.36
CA GLU A 201 -28.81 -14.52 11.71
C GLU A 201 -29.60 -14.22 12.98
N SER A 202 -28.96 -13.61 13.98
CA SER A 202 -29.63 -13.18 15.21
C SER A 202 -30.65 -12.07 14.94
N MET A 203 -30.34 -11.11 14.07
CA MET A 203 -31.29 -10.09 13.63
C MET A 203 -32.46 -10.69 12.86
N LYS A 204 -32.19 -11.61 11.93
CA LYS A 204 -33.26 -12.29 11.15
C LYS A 204 -34.21 -13.04 12.07
N ALA A 205 -33.68 -13.72 13.09
CA ALA A 205 -34.49 -14.40 14.11
C ALA A 205 -35.28 -13.42 14.99
N GLU A 206 -34.65 -12.32 15.45
CA GLU A 206 -35.27 -11.27 16.27
C GLU A 206 -36.46 -10.63 15.57
N LEU A 207 -36.33 -10.36 14.28
CA LEU A 207 -37.34 -9.65 13.48
C LEU A 207 -38.29 -10.59 12.72
N ALA A 208 -38.07 -11.92 12.81
CA ALA A 208 -38.77 -12.93 12.01
C ALA A 208 -38.78 -12.62 10.50
N VAL A 209 -37.62 -12.16 9.99
CA VAL A 209 -37.44 -11.70 8.61
C VAL A 209 -36.87 -12.81 7.75
N THR A 210 -37.47 -13.04 6.59
CA THR A 210 -36.97 -13.99 5.58
C THR A 210 -35.81 -13.40 4.76
N GLU A 211 -35.01 -14.25 4.13
CA GLU A 211 -33.92 -13.80 3.24
C GLU A 211 -34.43 -12.89 2.12
N LYS A 212 -35.60 -13.22 1.54
CA LYS A 212 -36.24 -12.43 0.49
C LYS A 212 -36.60 -11.02 0.97
N GLN A 213 -37.17 -10.89 2.17
CA GLN A 213 -37.50 -9.58 2.74
C GLN A 213 -36.24 -8.74 3.00
N LEU A 214 -35.15 -9.38 3.41
CA LEU A 214 -33.86 -8.71 3.59
C LEU A 214 -33.32 -8.19 2.25
N GLU A 215 -33.35 -9.01 1.19
CA GLU A 215 -32.97 -8.60 -0.17
C GLU A 215 -33.83 -7.43 -0.68
N ASP A 216 -35.14 -7.47 -0.43
CA ASP A 216 -36.07 -6.40 -0.75
C ASP A 216 -35.67 -5.10 -0.04
N TRP A 217 -35.31 -5.14 1.25
CA TRP A 217 -34.85 -3.95 1.97
C TRP A 217 -33.55 -3.37 1.41
N ILE A 218 -32.61 -4.21 0.97
CA ILE A 218 -31.37 -3.73 0.33
C ILE A 218 -31.70 -3.01 -0.98
N ARG A 219 -32.60 -3.58 -1.78
CA ARG A 219 -33.06 -2.98 -3.02
C ARG A 219 -33.75 -1.64 -2.77
N ASP A 220 -34.67 -1.58 -1.79
CA ASP A 220 -35.37 -0.35 -1.40
C ASP A 220 -34.38 0.76 -1.01
N VAL A 221 -33.35 0.45 -0.20
CA VAL A 221 -32.34 1.43 0.23
C VAL A 221 -31.55 1.95 -0.96
N ASN A 222 -31.14 1.07 -1.88
CA ASN A 222 -30.41 1.46 -3.07
C ASN A 222 -31.26 2.33 -4.01
N GLU A 223 -32.50 1.94 -4.31
CA GLU A 223 -33.43 2.71 -5.14
C GLU A 223 -33.76 4.07 -4.51
N TRP A 224 -33.96 4.11 -3.19
CA TRP A 224 -34.15 5.36 -2.45
C TRP A 224 -32.99 6.33 -2.64
N THR A 225 -31.76 5.84 -2.75
CA THR A 225 -30.62 6.72 -2.98
C THR A 225 -30.66 7.39 -4.36
N GLU A 226 -31.29 6.78 -5.35
CA GLU A 226 -31.41 7.34 -6.70
C GLU A 226 -32.50 8.42 -6.83
N THR A 227 -33.37 8.58 -5.82
CA THR A 227 -34.35 9.67 -5.81
C THR A 227 -33.67 11.05 -5.77
N THR A 228 -34.09 12.01 -6.58
CA THR A 228 -33.43 13.32 -6.64
C THR A 228 -33.84 14.17 -5.43
N THR A 229 -32.89 14.56 -4.56
CA THR A 229 -33.17 15.59 -3.54
C THR A 229 -33.16 16.95 -4.22
N ASN A 230 -34.35 17.43 -4.59
CA ASN A 230 -34.52 18.81 -5.05
C ASN A 230 -34.13 19.78 -3.91
N ASN A 231 -33.31 20.76 -4.29
CA ASN A 231 -32.90 21.98 -3.57
C ASN A 231 -32.82 21.93 -2.01
N PRO A 232 -31.62 21.98 -1.40
CA PRO A 232 -31.43 21.86 0.06
C PRO A 232 -31.97 23.02 0.92
N ARG A 233 -32.58 24.05 0.30
CA ARG A 233 -33.29 25.14 1.01
C ARG A 233 -34.80 24.91 1.10
N ASP A 234 -35.29 23.79 0.57
CA ASP A 234 -36.71 23.49 0.58
C ASP A 234 -37.11 22.88 1.93
N ALA A 235 -38.00 23.58 2.64
CA ALA A 235 -38.56 23.10 3.89
C ALA A 235 -39.29 21.75 3.71
N ALA A 236 -39.79 21.47 2.50
CA ALA A 236 -40.37 20.18 2.14
C ALA A 236 -39.32 19.06 2.08
N ALA A 237 -38.09 19.35 1.62
CA ALA A 237 -37.00 18.37 1.58
C ALA A 237 -36.44 18.05 2.98
N LEU A 238 -36.40 19.05 3.88
CA LEU A 238 -36.08 18.86 5.29
C LEU A 238 -37.21 18.13 6.03
N ALA A 239 -38.47 18.48 5.76
CA ALA A 239 -39.64 17.80 6.29
C ALA A 239 -39.71 16.34 5.84
N SER A 240 -39.46 16.01 4.56
CA SER A 240 -39.37 14.61 4.11
C SER A 240 -38.19 13.86 4.73
N LYS A 241 -37.05 14.52 4.97
CA LYS A 241 -35.92 13.91 5.70
C LYS A 241 -36.27 13.63 7.17
N ILE A 242 -37.03 14.52 7.82
CA ILE A 242 -37.50 14.35 9.20
C ILE A 242 -38.63 13.31 9.26
N GLU A 243 -39.60 13.34 8.36
CA GLU A 243 -40.70 12.36 8.22
C GLU A 243 -40.18 10.95 7.96
N MET A 244 -39.17 10.77 7.10
CA MET A 244 -38.50 9.47 6.92
C MET A 244 -37.81 8.95 8.19
N LEU A 245 -37.40 9.85 9.09
CA LEU A 245 -36.82 9.49 10.40
C LEU A 245 -37.89 9.24 11.48
N THR A 246 -39.15 9.65 11.26
CA THR A 246 -40.20 9.64 12.29
C THR A 246 -41.48 8.90 11.92
N LEU A 247 -41.70 8.49 10.66
CA LEU A 247 -42.91 7.78 10.24
C LEU A 247 -42.72 6.25 10.33
N PRO A 248 -43.69 5.51 10.90
CA PRO A 248 -43.86 4.10 10.62
C PRO A 248 -44.41 3.99 9.19
N ASN A 249 -43.57 3.60 8.23
CA ASN A 249 -44.03 3.33 6.88
C ASN A 249 -44.98 2.13 6.88
N SER A 250 -45.82 2.00 5.85
CA SER A 250 -46.81 0.92 5.70
C SER A 250 -46.24 -0.51 5.63
N ASP A 251 -44.91 -0.65 5.68
CA ASP A 251 -44.18 -1.89 5.99
C ASP A 251 -43.82 -1.91 7.48
N SER A 252 -44.01 -3.04 8.16
CA SER A 252 -43.92 -3.16 9.63
C SER A 252 -42.58 -2.81 10.31
N PHE A 253 -41.58 -2.25 9.61
CA PHE A 253 -40.23 -1.97 10.13
C PHE A 253 -39.74 -0.54 9.81
N ASP A 254 -39.15 0.12 10.81
CA ASP A 254 -38.65 1.49 10.70
C ASP A 254 -37.37 1.60 9.83
N LEU A 255 -37.06 2.82 9.36
CA LEU A 255 -35.88 3.09 8.54
C LEU A 255 -34.56 2.73 9.27
N ARG A 256 -34.55 2.85 10.60
CA ARG A 256 -33.40 2.50 11.43
C ARG A 256 -33.11 1.00 11.36
N THR A 257 -34.14 0.17 11.33
CA THR A 257 -34.05 -1.29 11.19
C THR A 257 -33.61 -1.66 9.78
N LYS A 258 -34.19 -1.05 8.75
CA LYS A 258 -33.73 -1.23 7.35
C LYS A 258 -32.25 -0.82 7.19
N ARG A 259 -31.82 0.28 7.81
CA ARG A 259 -30.40 0.69 7.83
C ARG A 259 -29.51 -0.30 8.56
N ARG A 260 -29.90 -0.76 9.77
CA ARG A 260 -29.14 -1.75 10.55
C ARG A 260 -28.96 -3.05 9.75
N ALA A 261 -30.01 -3.50 9.07
CA ALA A 261 -29.98 -4.66 8.19
C ALA A 261 -29.05 -4.43 6.98
N PHE A 262 -29.16 -3.27 6.33
CA PHE A 262 -28.27 -2.86 5.24
C PHE A 262 -26.80 -2.88 5.65
N ASP A 263 -26.47 -2.27 6.79
CA ASP A 263 -25.11 -2.21 7.31
C ASP A 263 -24.52 -3.60 7.57
N LEU A 264 -25.30 -4.52 8.17
CA LEU A 264 -24.85 -5.90 8.40
C LEU A 264 -24.65 -6.67 7.10
N VAL A 265 -25.57 -6.57 6.15
CA VAL A 265 -25.45 -7.25 4.84
C VAL A 265 -24.23 -6.75 4.09
N MET A 266 -24.03 -5.44 4.03
CA MET A 266 -22.86 -4.85 3.36
C MET A 266 -21.57 -5.23 4.07
N ALA A 267 -21.55 -5.26 5.41
CA ALA A 267 -20.39 -5.73 6.16
C ALA A 267 -20.04 -7.20 5.85
N VAL A 268 -21.04 -8.09 5.77
CA VAL A 268 -20.84 -9.50 5.39
C VAL A 268 -20.27 -9.60 3.97
N LYS A 269 -20.89 -8.92 2.98
CA LYS A 269 -20.42 -8.91 1.58
C LYS A 269 -18.96 -8.43 1.48
N ARG A 270 -18.64 -7.32 2.14
CA ARG A 270 -17.30 -6.73 2.19
C ARG A 270 -16.26 -7.69 2.80
N LEU A 271 -16.62 -8.38 3.88
CA LEU A 271 -15.74 -9.37 4.52
C LEU A 271 -15.55 -10.63 3.66
N GLN A 272 -16.58 -11.07 2.94
CA GLN A 272 -16.47 -12.17 1.98
C GLN A 272 -15.57 -11.81 0.81
N GLU A 273 -15.70 -10.60 0.28
CA GLU A 273 -14.84 -10.06 -0.77
C GLU A 273 -13.39 -9.96 -0.32
N GLU A 274 -13.12 -9.32 0.82
CA GLU A 274 -11.78 -9.22 1.40
C GLU A 274 -11.13 -10.60 1.56
N LYS A 275 -11.89 -11.60 2.02
CA LYS A 275 -11.39 -12.97 2.16
C LYS A 275 -10.95 -13.54 0.81
N LYS A 276 -11.69 -13.30 -0.27
CA LYS A 276 -11.30 -13.73 -1.64
C LYS A 276 -10.03 -13.02 -2.10
N ILE A 277 -9.97 -11.70 -1.93
CA ILE A 277 -8.79 -10.87 -2.28
C ILE A 277 -7.54 -11.40 -1.58
N LEU A 278 -7.62 -11.63 -0.27
CA LEU A 278 -6.49 -12.12 0.52
C LEU A 278 -5.99 -13.49 0.03
N VAL A 279 -6.88 -14.41 -0.33
CA VAL A 279 -6.47 -15.72 -0.88
C VAL A 279 -5.73 -15.56 -2.20
N ILE A 280 -6.20 -14.66 -3.07
CA ILE A 280 -5.54 -14.35 -4.36
C ILE A 280 -4.15 -13.75 -4.10
N GLU A 281 -4.05 -12.71 -3.29
CA GLU A 281 -2.78 -12.04 -2.97
C GLU A 281 -1.78 -12.98 -2.28
N MET A 282 -2.26 -13.85 -1.38
CA MET A 282 -1.43 -14.86 -0.71
C MET A 282 -0.86 -15.86 -1.72
N ASN A 283 -1.72 -16.40 -2.59
CA ASN A 283 -1.30 -17.33 -3.64
C ASN A 283 -0.32 -16.68 -4.62
N HIS A 284 -0.58 -15.44 -5.01
CA HIS A 284 0.29 -14.72 -5.92
C HIS A 284 1.66 -14.46 -5.29
N HIS A 285 1.70 -13.94 -4.06
CA HIS A 285 2.94 -13.71 -3.34
C HIS A 285 3.75 -15.01 -3.16
N TRP A 286 3.09 -16.13 -2.85
CA TRP A 286 3.73 -17.44 -2.77
C TRP A 286 4.38 -17.88 -4.10
N LYS A 287 3.70 -17.67 -5.23
CA LYS A 287 4.22 -17.97 -6.58
C LYS A 287 5.42 -17.11 -6.91
N VAL A 288 5.37 -15.81 -6.60
CA VAL A 288 6.50 -14.89 -6.80
C VAL A 288 7.71 -15.33 -5.98
N LEU A 289 7.53 -15.62 -4.69
CA LEU A 289 8.61 -16.13 -3.82
C LEU A 289 9.20 -17.44 -4.35
N SER A 290 8.38 -18.33 -4.89
CA SER A 290 8.85 -19.61 -5.44
C SER A 290 9.68 -19.41 -6.70
N THR A 291 9.17 -18.62 -7.65
CA THR A 291 9.86 -18.28 -8.91
C THR A 291 11.20 -17.58 -8.62
N HIS A 292 11.21 -16.68 -7.65
CA HIS A 292 12.41 -15.97 -7.23
C HIS A 292 13.40 -16.91 -6.53
N SER A 293 12.93 -17.81 -5.66
CA SER A 293 13.79 -18.82 -5.05
C SER A 293 14.51 -19.68 -6.10
N ASP A 294 13.82 -20.06 -7.17
CA ASP A 294 14.40 -20.87 -8.24
C ASP A 294 15.37 -20.04 -9.11
N SER A 295 15.03 -18.79 -9.43
CA SER A 295 15.94 -17.86 -10.12
C SER A 295 17.24 -17.64 -9.34
N LEU A 296 17.16 -17.49 -8.02
CA LEU A 296 18.34 -17.35 -7.15
C LEU A 296 19.20 -18.62 -7.11
N LYS A 297 18.60 -19.82 -7.16
CA LYS A 297 19.37 -21.07 -7.26
C LYS A 297 20.17 -21.09 -8.55
N GLU A 298 19.56 -20.76 -9.68
CA GLU A 298 20.25 -20.69 -10.97
C GLU A 298 21.41 -19.70 -10.93
N LEU A 299 21.18 -18.49 -10.41
CA LEU A 299 22.24 -17.47 -10.25
C LEU A 299 23.36 -17.94 -9.30
N SER A 300 23.04 -18.67 -8.24
CA SER A 300 24.03 -19.20 -7.30
C SER A 300 24.93 -20.29 -7.89
N CYS A 301 24.46 -20.97 -8.95
CA CYS A 301 25.20 -22.00 -9.67
C CYS A 301 26.16 -21.43 -10.73
N LEU A 302 26.16 -20.12 -10.98
CA LEU A 302 27.12 -19.48 -11.87
C LEU A 302 28.51 -19.49 -11.22
N GLN A 303 29.35 -20.46 -11.63
CA GLN A 303 30.68 -20.68 -11.05
C GLN A 303 31.77 -19.81 -11.67
N ASN A 304 31.60 -19.33 -12.91
CA ASN A 304 32.58 -18.51 -13.63
C ASN A 304 31.91 -17.26 -14.18
N SER A 305 32.47 -16.09 -13.89
CA SER A 305 31.83 -14.82 -14.23
C SER A 305 32.46 -14.13 -15.44
N PRO A 306 31.65 -13.74 -16.45
CA PRO A 306 32.01 -12.74 -17.44
C PRO A 306 32.03 -11.29 -16.91
N LEU A 307 31.75 -11.05 -15.61
CA LEU A 307 31.66 -9.70 -15.00
C LEU A 307 32.98 -9.13 -14.46
N GLY A 308 34.13 -9.79 -14.67
CA GLY A 308 35.43 -9.24 -14.27
C GLY A 308 35.64 -9.03 -12.76
N LEU A 309 34.84 -9.68 -11.92
CA LEU A 309 34.96 -9.63 -10.46
C LEU A 309 36.19 -10.43 -9.98
N SER A 310 36.82 -9.98 -8.89
CA SER A 310 37.85 -10.75 -8.20
C SER A 310 37.25 -12.01 -7.56
N GLU A 311 38.11 -12.98 -7.18
CA GLU A 311 37.68 -14.19 -6.48
C GLU A 311 36.88 -13.87 -5.20
N ASP A 312 37.35 -12.89 -4.42
CA ASP A 312 36.65 -12.43 -3.22
C ASP A 312 35.34 -11.70 -3.54
N GLY A 313 35.29 -10.95 -4.65
CA GLY A 313 34.07 -10.34 -5.15
C GLY A 313 33.01 -11.38 -5.51
N MET A 314 33.43 -12.47 -6.17
CA MET A 314 32.57 -13.60 -6.50
C MET A 314 32.05 -14.32 -5.25
N LYS A 315 32.91 -14.56 -4.25
CA LYS A 315 32.49 -15.12 -2.95
C LYS A 315 31.48 -14.22 -2.25
N GLY A 316 31.69 -12.90 -2.29
CA GLY A 316 30.76 -11.90 -1.76
C GLY A 316 29.38 -11.98 -2.43
N LEU A 317 29.34 -11.99 -3.76
CA LEU A 317 28.10 -12.09 -4.53
C LEU A 317 27.35 -13.40 -4.22
N GLN A 318 28.04 -14.53 -4.20
CA GLN A 318 27.44 -15.82 -3.83
C GLN A 318 26.90 -15.83 -2.39
N SER A 319 27.54 -15.12 -1.47
CA SER A 319 27.05 -14.96 -0.10
C SER A 319 25.74 -14.18 -0.06
N MET A 320 25.61 -13.12 -0.88
CA MET A 320 24.39 -12.33 -1.00
C MET A 320 23.23 -13.15 -1.57
N PHE A 321 23.47 -13.95 -2.62
CA PHE A 321 22.44 -14.85 -3.18
C PHE A 321 21.95 -15.88 -2.16
N ARG A 322 22.89 -16.54 -1.45
CA ARG A 322 22.54 -17.49 -0.39
C ARG A 322 21.72 -16.85 0.73
N LYS A 323 22.07 -15.63 1.12
CA LYS A 323 21.31 -14.87 2.12
C LYS A 323 19.88 -14.59 1.63
N LYS A 324 19.70 -14.10 0.40
CA LYS A 324 18.37 -13.87 -0.18
C LYS A 324 17.55 -15.17 -0.25
N GLN A 325 18.17 -16.27 -0.65
CA GLN A 325 17.52 -17.58 -0.71
C GLN A 325 17.04 -18.06 0.67
N HIS A 326 17.87 -17.86 1.70
CA HIS A 326 17.48 -18.11 3.08
C HIS A 326 16.29 -17.23 3.51
N ASP A 327 16.34 -15.93 3.24
CA ASP A 327 15.28 -14.98 3.59
C ASP A 327 13.94 -15.33 2.90
N ILE A 328 13.97 -15.79 1.65
CA ILE A 328 12.78 -16.32 0.95
C ILE A 328 12.25 -17.60 1.61
N GLY A 329 13.14 -18.51 2.02
CA GLY A 329 12.77 -19.69 2.79
C GLY A 329 11.98 -19.33 4.04
N GLU A 330 12.51 -18.41 4.84
CA GLU A 330 11.86 -17.88 6.04
C GLU A 330 10.49 -17.26 5.73
N MET A 331 10.41 -16.37 4.74
CA MET A 331 9.14 -15.76 4.32
C MET A 331 8.07 -16.81 3.96
N LYS A 332 8.46 -17.88 3.28
CA LYS A 332 7.55 -18.97 2.89
C LYS A 332 7.00 -19.75 4.08
N THR A 333 7.76 -19.93 5.16
CA THR A 333 7.27 -20.65 6.37
C THR A 333 6.05 -19.98 7.01
N HIS A 334 5.93 -18.66 6.89
CA HIS A 334 4.86 -17.89 7.50
C HIS A 334 3.48 -18.11 6.89
N PHE A 335 3.39 -18.64 5.66
CA PHE A 335 2.12 -18.99 5.04
C PHE A 335 1.45 -20.22 5.65
N PHE A 336 2.22 -21.14 6.23
CA PHE A 336 1.70 -22.41 6.78
C PHE A 336 1.56 -22.43 8.30
N GLY A 337 1.48 -21.25 8.93
CA GLY A 337 1.37 -21.16 10.38
C GLY A 337 2.65 -21.52 11.13
N GLY A 338 3.80 -21.55 10.44
CA GLY A 338 5.10 -21.60 11.08
C GLY A 338 5.31 -20.37 11.95
N SER A 339 5.08 -20.52 13.24
CA SER A 339 5.54 -19.56 14.25
C SER A 339 7.06 -19.69 14.33
N SER A 340 7.77 -19.00 13.45
CA SER A 340 9.19 -18.73 13.66
C SER A 340 9.28 -17.82 14.88
N SER A 341 9.51 -18.43 16.03
CA SER A 341 9.93 -17.76 17.25
C SER A 341 11.21 -16.98 16.93
N ARG A 342 11.08 -15.67 16.66
CA ARG A 342 12.23 -14.78 16.67
C ARG A 342 12.62 -14.56 18.13
N ARG A 343 13.70 -15.20 18.55
CA ARG A 343 14.55 -14.74 19.66
C ARG A 343 15.39 -13.55 19.21
#